data_AF-A0A662D2G8-F1
#
_entry.id   AF-A0A662D2G8-F1
#
_cell.length_a   1.000
_cell.length_b   1.000
_cell.length_c   1.000
_cell.angle_alpha   90.00
_cell.angle_beta   90.00
_cell.angle_gamma   90.00
#
_symmetry.space_group_name_H-M   'P 1'
#
loop_
_entity.id
_entity.type
_entity.pdbx_description
1 polymer ?
#
loop_
_entity_poly.entity_id
_entity_poly.type
_entity_poly.pdbx_seq_one_letter_code
_entity_poly.pdbx_strand_id
1 'polypeptide(L)'
;MPGSPNRLIQFWQELKRRKVIRVMAMYAATAFIIMEAGDIMLPRLGLPDWTVTFIIILLIVGFPITIILSWIFDVTPEGVKKTEPVQIAKKKETIPEPVKRGLRISDGVIALLLVVVCILLYPKIFKKDKFERIRDPDGKISIAVMPFENLSGDTLYNVWQGGFQNLLITTLSNSKELSVRQYQTMYAILESERNISYASITPSVASELALKLETKTFILGNILKAGNKIRVNAQLVDAETEEIYKTYEVDLNSEDDIFAMADSLSGLIKNYLEIKKLIEEYDSPAIYGTFNTNSSEAF
;
A
#
# COMPACT_ATOMS: atom_id res chain seq x y z
N MET A 1 33.05 52.97 7.70
CA MET A 1 32.89 51.63 7.10
C MET A 1 31.40 51.42 6.83
N PRO A 2 30.92 51.37 5.57
CA PRO A 2 29.51 51.10 5.32
C PRO A 2 29.26 49.58 5.31
N GLY A 3 28.23 49.17 6.05
CA GLY A 3 27.89 47.76 6.29
C GLY A 3 27.55 46.99 5.02
N SER A 4 27.86 45.69 5.05
CA SER A 4 27.48 44.75 3.99
C SER A 4 25.98 44.86 3.69
N PRO A 5 25.55 45.19 2.46
CA PRO A 5 24.14 45.18 2.12
C PRO A 5 23.61 43.74 2.29
N ASN A 6 22.48 43.59 2.99
CA ASN A 6 21.85 42.29 3.22
C ASN A 6 21.58 41.61 1.87
N ARG A 7 22.31 40.52 1.58
CA ARG A 7 22.20 39.74 0.32
C ARG A 7 20.77 39.31 0.01
N LEU A 8 19.97 39.06 1.05
CA LEU A 8 18.54 38.74 0.95
C LEU A 8 17.73 39.89 0.34
N ILE A 9 18.02 41.15 0.70
CA ILE A 9 17.31 42.32 0.17
C ILE A 9 17.67 42.54 -1.30
N GLN A 10 18.94 42.34 -1.66
CA GLN A 10 19.38 42.39 -3.06
C GLN A 10 18.75 41.28 -3.90
N PHE A 11 18.69 40.05 -3.38
CA PHE A 11 18.04 38.93 -4.03
C PHE A 11 16.52 39.15 -4.19
N TRP A 12 15.85 39.70 -3.18
CA TRP A 12 14.43 40.03 -3.24
C TRP A 12 14.15 41.16 -4.24
N GLN A 13 15.04 42.15 -4.31
CA GLN A 13 15.00 43.19 -5.34
C GLN A 13 15.24 42.61 -6.74
N GLU A 14 16.13 41.63 -6.90
CA GLU A 14 16.38 40.95 -8.17
C GLU A 14 15.19 40.08 -8.62
N LEU A 15 14.54 39.37 -7.70
CA LEU A 15 13.30 38.61 -7.97
C LEU A 15 12.15 39.52 -8.41
N LYS A 16 12.01 40.68 -7.76
CA LYS A 16 11.01 41.69 -8.13
C LYS A 16 11.33 42.33 -9.48
N ARG A 17 12.60 42.63 -9.75
CA ARG A 17 13.05 43.26 -11.01
C ARG A 17 12.81 42.36 -12.22
N ARG A 18 13.02 41.05 -12.09
CA ARG A 18 12.86 40.06 -13.17
C ARG A 18 11.43 39.52 -13.32
N LYS A 19 10.43 40.19 -12.72
CA LYS A 19 9.00 39.79 -12.75
C LYS A 19 8.69 38.36 -12.25
N VAL A 20 9.64 37.66 -11.61
CA VAL A 20 9.49 36.28 -11.12
C VAL A 20 8.34 36.17 -10.11
N ILE A 21 8.11 37.22 -9.32
CA ILE A 21 6.98 37.30 -8.37
C ILE A 21 5.62 37.18 -9.08
N ARG A 22 5.47 37.77 -10.28
CA ARG A 22 4.23 37.67 -11.06
C ARG A 22 3.99 36.25 -11.55
N VAL A 23 5.05 35.56 -11.98
CA VAL A 23 4.97 34.16 -12.42
C VAL A 23 4.65 33.24 -11.26
N MET A 24 5.29 33.42 -10.09
CA MET A 24 4.96 32.66 -8.88
C MET A 24 3.50 32.85 -8.46
N ALA A 25 2.99 34.08 -8.52
CA ALA A 25 1.59 34.38 -8.20
C ALA A 25 0.61 33.72 -9.19
N MET A 26 0.87 33.80 -10.50
CA MET A 26 0.06 33.10 -11.52
C MET A 26 0.10 31.58 -11.35
N TYR A 27 1.28 31.03 -11.05
CA TYR A 27 1.42 29.59 -10.80
C TYR A 27 0.63 29.18 -9.56
N ALA A 28 0.73 29.91 -8.46
CA ALA A 28 -0.04 29.63 -7.24
C ALA A 28 -1.55 29.68 -7.49
N ALA A 29 -2.03 30.69 -8.22
CA ALA A 29 -3.44 30.79 -8.58
C ALA A 29 -3.91 29.61 -9.47
N THR A 30 -3.09 29.23 -10.45
CA THR A 30 -3.39 28.10 -11.36
C THR A 30 -3.37 26.76 -10.60
N ALA A 31 -2.36 26.56 -9.76
CA ALA A 31 -2.23 25.39 -8.90
C ALA A 31 -3.44 25.24 -7.96
N PHE A 32 -3.89 26.36 -7.37
CA PHE A 32 -5.08 26.38 -6.52
C PHE A 32 -6.35 25.96 -7.28
N ILE A 33 -6.56 26.47 -8.49
CA ILE A 33 -7.71 26.09 -9.33
C ILE A 33 -7.66 24.59 -9.68
N ILE A 34 -6.48 24.06 -10.03
CA ILE A 34 -6.31 22.64 -10.34
C ILE A 34 -6.60 21.77 -9.11
N MET A 35 -6.14 22.19 -7.93
CA MET A 35 -6.42 21.50 -6.67
C MET A 35 -7.92 21.45 -6.38
N GLU A 36 -8.61 22.59 -6.43
CA GLU A 36 -10.04 22.68 -6.15
C GLU A 36 -10.86 21.86 -7.15
N ALA A 37 -10.50 21.91 -8.44
CA ALA A 37 -11.12 21.08 -9.46
C ALA A 37 -10.89 19.59 -9.21
N GLY A 38 -9.67 19.22 -8.78
CA GLY A 38 -9.31 17.86 -8.41
C GLY A 38 -10.16 17.34 -7.25
N ASP A 39 -10.25 18.09 -6.16
CA ASP A 39 -11.00 17.69 -4.97
C ASP A 39 -12.50 17.53 -5.23
N ILE A 40 -13.07 18.35 -6.13
CA ILE A 40 -14.49 18.28 -6.46
C ILE A 40 -14.78 17.16 -7.48
N MET A 41 -13.93 16.98 -8.49
CA MET A 41 -14.21 16.11 -9.63
C MET A 41 -13.69 14.69 -9.45
N LEU A 42 -12.50 14.50 -8.88
CA LEU A 42 -11.84 13.20 -8.82
C LEU A 42 -12.64 12.17 -7.99
N PRO A 43 -13.23 12.52 -6.83
CA PRO A 43 -14.08 11.58 -6.09
C PRO A 43 -15.33 11.18 -6.88
N ARG A 44 -15.89 12.10 -7.69
CA ARG A 44 -17.08 11.83 -8.52
C ARG A 44 -16.78 10.92 -9.71
N LEU A 45 -15.54 10.93 -10.20
CA LEU A 45 -15.05 10.06 -11.25
C LEU A 45 -14.67 8.66 -10.73
N GLY A 46 -14.75 8.43 -9.41
CA GLY A 46 -14.36 7.16 -8.79
C GLY A 46 -12.86 6.89 -8.85
N LEU A 47 -12.05 7.94 -9.04
CA LEU A 47 -10.60 7.79 -9.08
C LEU A 47 -10.06 7.56 -7.66
N PRO A 48 -9.01 6.73 -7.50
CA PRO A 48 -8.44 6.45 -6.19
C PRO A 48 -7.84 7.70 -5.51
N ASP A 49 -7.86 7.74 -4.17
CA ASP A 49 -7.41 8.90 -3.38
C ASP A 49 -5.95 9.31 -3.61
N TRP A 50 -5.08 8.39 -4.03
CA TRP A 50 -3.68 8.68 -4.36
C TRP A 50 -3.53 9.68 -5.52
N THR A 51 -4.58 9.86 -6.34
CA THR A 51 -4.57 10.78 -7.50
C THR A 51 -4.45 12.24 -7.05
N VAL A 52 -5.12 12.63 -5.97
CA VAL A 52 -5.01 13.99 -5.41
C VAL A 52 -3.59 14.21 -4.90
N THR A 53 -3.04 13.24 -4.17
CA THR A 53 -1.65 13.27 -3.71
C THR A 53 -0.66 13.40 -4.88
N PHE A 54 -0.90 12.70 -5.98
CA PHE A 54 -0.08 12.81 -7.19
C PHE A 54 -0.09 14.23 -7.79
N ILE A 55 -1.26 14.86 -7.89
CA ILE A 55 -1.39 16.24 -8.39
C ILE A 55 -0.63 17.22 -7.49
N ILE A 56 -0.75 17.08 -6.16
CA ILE A 56 -0.03 17.92 -5.20
C ILE A 56 1.49 17.84 -5.43
N ILE A 57 2.02 16.62 -5.57
CA ILE A 57 3.46 16.39 -5.76
C ILE A 57 3.93 17.00 -7.08
N LEU A 58 3.15 16.83 -8.16
CA LEU A 58 3.44 17.43 -9.46
C LEU A 58 3.47 18.97 -9.37
N LEU A 59 2.54 19.59 -8.64
CA LEU A 59 2.50 21.03 -8.45
C LEU A 59 3.68 21.55 -7.61
N ILE A 60 4.07 20.82 -6.56
CA ILE A 60 5.24 21.17 -5.72
C ILE A 60 6.52 21.11 -6.54
N VAL A 61 6.65 20.11 -7.42
CA VAL A 61 7.82 19.92 -8.29
C VAL A 61 7.82 20.90 -9.47
N GLY A 62 6.66 21.22 -10.04
CA GLY A 62 6.55 22.22 -11.10
C GLY A 62 6.91 23.63 -10.63
N PHE A 63 6.76 23.93 -9.34
CA PHE A 63 7.08 25.25 -8.78
C PHE A 63 8.56 25.66 -8.92
N PRO A 64 9.57 24.89 -8.48
CA PRO A 64 10.97 25.24 -8.71
C PRO A 64 11.33 25.26 -10.20
N ILE A 65 10.73 24.38 -11.02
CA ILE A 65 10.94 24.38 -12.48
C ILE A 65 10.47 25.70 -13.10
N THR A 66 9.27 26.16 -12.73
CA THR A 66 8.71 27.43 -13.24
C THR A 66 9.52 28.64 -12.79
N ILE A 67 10.06 28.66 -11.57
CA ILE A 67 10.98 29.71 -11.10
C ILE A 67 12.26 29.73 -11.94
N ILE A 68 12.87 28.56 -12.19
CA ILE A 68 14.10 28.44 -12.98
C ILE A 68 13.86 28.89 -14.42
N LEU A 69 12.77 28.45 -15.05
CA LEU A 69 12.40 28.85 -16.41
C LEU A 69 12.12 30.35 -16.49
N SER A 70 11.43 30.94 -15.50
CA SER A 70 11.21 32.38 -15.42
C SER A 70 12.51 33.16 -15.24
N TRP A 71 13.57 32.53 -14.72
CA TRP A 71 14.87 33.19 -14.55
C TRP A 71 15.73 33.16 -15.82
N ILE A 72 15.55 32.15 -16.67
CA ILE A 72 16.24 31.98 -17.96
C ILE A 72 15.52 32.72 -19.09
N PHE A 73 14.19 32.75 -19.09
CA PHE A 73 13.39 33.36 -20.15
C PHE A 73 12.79 34.69 -19.66
N ASP A 74 13.36 35.81 -20.11
CA ASP A 74 12.75 37.14 -19.91
C ASP A 74 11.57 37.28 -20.90
N VAL A 75 10.34 37.10 -20.40
CA VAL A 75 9.13 37.23 -21.23
C VAL A 75 8.82 38.72 -21.44
N THR A 76 9.35 39.30 -22.52
CA THR A 76 8.94 40.59 -23.07
C THR A 76 7.91 40.42 -24.20
N PRO A 77 6.94 41.34 -24.37
CA PRO A 77 5.87 41.20 -25.37
C PRO A 77 6.30 41.32 -26.85
N GLU A 78 7.59 41.51 -27.13
CA GLU A 78 8.09 41.87 -28.47
C GLU A 78 9.00 40.81 -29.12
N GLY A 79 8.97 39.57 -28.63
CA GLY A 79 9.69 38.45 -29.24
C GLY A 79 11.13 38.29 -28.76
N VAL A 80 11.62 37.05 -28.82
CA VAL A 80 12.90 36.60 -28.27
C VAL A 80 14.07 37.36 -28.90
N LYS A 81 14.67 38.28 -28.15
CA LYS A 81 16.02 38.80 -28.44
C LYS A 81 17.00 38.40 -27.35
N LYS A 82 17.93 37.53 -27.75
CA LYS A 82 19.14 37.14 -27.03
C LYS A 82 20.04 38.37 -26.88
N THR A 83 20.19 38.91 -25.67
CA THR A 83 21.20 39.96 -25.43
C THR A 83 22.56 39.31 -25.20
N GLU A 84 23.45 39.49 -26.16
CA GLU A 84 24.88 39.21 -26.05
C GLU A 84 25.62 40.27 -25.20
N PRO A 85 26.80 39.92 -24.66
CA PRO A 85 27.40 40.58 -23.50
C PRO A 85 28.26 41.79 -23.90
N VAL A 86 28.19 42.87 -23.12
CA VAL A 86 29.14 43.98 -23.25
C VAL A 86 30.47 43.56 -22.61
N GLN A 87 31.44 43.32 -23.49
CA GLN A 87 32.86 43.24 -23.16
C GLN A 87 33.30 44.55 -22.49
N ILE A 88 33.82 44.47 -21.27
CA ILE A 88 34.90 45.36 -20.84
C ILE A 88 36.14 44.49 -20.73
N ALA A 89 37.05 44.71 -21.69
CA ALA A 89 38.37 44.13 -21.70
C ALA A 89 39.14 44.48 -20.42
N LYS A 90 39.61 43.46 -19.71
CA LYS A 90 40.96 43.50 -19.11
C LYS A 90 41.56 42.09 -19.13
N LYS A 91 42.55 41.96 -20.01
CA LYS A 91 43.48 40.83 -20.15
C LYS A 91 44.26 40.64 -18.85
N LYS A 92 44.30 39.40 -18.33
CA LYS A 92 45.51 38.82 -17.72
C LYS A 92 45.48 37.30 -17.85
N GLU A 93 46.52 36.79 -18.48
CA GLU A 93 46.83 35.37 -18.69
C GLU A 93 47.20 34.70 -17.37
N THR A 94 46.70 33.48 -17.10
CA THR A 94 47.37 32.44 -16.29
C THR A 94 46.61 31.10 -16.40
N ILE A 95 47.27 30.08 -16.99
CA ILE A 95 47.31 28.63 -16.68
C ILE A 95 45.97 27.85 -16.52
N PRO A 96 45.79 26.67 -17.18
CA PRO A 96 44.56 25.89 -17.11
C PRO A 96 44.44 25.13 -15.78
N GLU A 97 43.58 25.62 -14.88
CA GLU A 97 43.10 24.88 -13.71
C GLU A 97 41.91 23.98 -14.07
N PRO A 98 41.73 22.84 -13.38
CA PRO A 98 40.80 21.79 -13.77
C PRO A 98 39.39 22.34 -13.74
N VAL A 99 38.67 22.15 -14.85
CA VAL A 99 37.24 22.46 -14.97
C VAL A 99 36.49 21.61 -13.94
N LYS A 100 36.35 22.13 -12.72
CA LYS A 100 35.32 21.67 -11.78
C LYS A 100 34.01 21.97 -12.47
N ARG A 101 33.40 20.90 -13.00
CA ARG A 101 32.09 20.88 -13.64
C ARG A 101 31.07 21.33 -12.58
N GLY A 102 30.90 22.65 -12.43
CA GLY A 102 29.88 23.23 -11.58
C GLY A 102 28.55 22.69 -12.05
N LEU A 103 27.81 22.07 -11.13
CA LEU A 103 26.51 21.46 -11.35
C LEU A 103 25.67 22.43 -12.21
N ARG A 104 25.43 22.06 -13.47
CA ARG A 104 24.63 22.91 -14.35
C ARG A 104 23.22 22.90 -13.75
N ILE A 105 22.49 24.01 -13.87
CA ILE A 105 21.11 24.11 -13.35
C ILE A 105 20.20 22.98 -13.90
N SER A 106 20.59 22.38 -15.04
CA SER A 106 20.02 21.14 -15.59
C SER A 106 20.07 19.93 -14.65
N ASP A 107 21.11 19.81 -13.82
CA ASP A 107 21.31 18.69 -12.90
C ASP A 107 20.33 18.75 -11.73
N GLY A 108 19.88 19.96 -11.35
CA GLY A 108 18.81 20.16 -10.37
C GLY A 108 17.44 19.74 -10.90
N VAL A 109 17.17 19.98 -12.19
CA VAL A 109 15.96 19.51 -12.86
C VAL A 109 15.96 17.98 -12.98
N ILE A 110 17.10 17.38 -13.31
CA ILE A 110 17.26 15.91 -13.39
C ILE A 110 17.09 15.26 -12.02
N ALA A 111 17.69 15.82 -10.97
CA ALA A 111 17.53 15.31 -9.60
C ALA A 111 16.06 15.37 -9.14
N LEU A 112 15.34 16.44 -9.46
CA LEU A 112 13.92 16.60 -9.14
C LEU A 112 13.02 15.64 -9.92
N LEU A 113 13.31 15.42 -11.21
CA LEU A 113 12.64 14.42 -12.04
C LEU A 113 12.86 13.01 -11.47
N LEU A 114 14.09 12.70 -11.03
CA LEU A 114 14.40 11.45 -10.34
C LEU A 114 13.61 11.29 -9.04
N VAL A 115 13.46 12.35 -8.25
CA VAL A 115 12.64 12.33 -7.03
C VAL A 115 11.17 12.05 -7.37
N VAL A 116 10.61 12.68 -8.41
CA VAL A 116 9.24 12.39 -8.88
C VAL A 116 9.11 10.96 -9.36
N VAL A 117 10.08 10.46 -10.14
CA VAL A 117 10.10 9.06 -10.60
C VAL A 117 10.19 8.10 -9.42
N CYS A 118 11.02 8.38 -8.41
CA CYS A 118 11.12 7.58 -7.19
C CYS A 118 9.81 7.60 -6.38
N ILE A 119 9.16 8.75 -6.26
CA ILE A 119 7.85 8.89 -5.59
C ILE A 119 6.75 8.16 -6.39
N LEU A 120 6.78 8.23 -7.72
CA LEU A 120 5.86 7.51 -8.61
C LEU A 120 6.06 6.00 -8.57
N LEU A 121 7.30 5.56 -8.44
CA LEU A 121 7.66 4.16 -8.29
C LEU A 121 7.41 3.67 -6.86
N TYR A 122 7.37 4.53 -5.84
CA TYR A 122 7.16 4.14 -4.45
C TYR A 122 5.89 3.28 -4.24
N PRO A 123 4.68 3.67 -4.68
CA PRO A 123 3.50 2.81 -4.53
C PRO A 123 3.51 1.56 -5.43
N LYS A 124 4.35 1.52 -6.48
CA LYS A 124 4.47 0.35 -7.38
C LYS A 124 5.54 -0.65 -6.92
N ILE A 125 6.57 -0.18 -6.20
CA ILE A 125 7.69 -0.99 -5.68
C ILE A 125 7.46 -1.38 -4.20
N PHE A 126 6.76 -0.56 -3.42
CA PHE A 126 6.51 -0.78 -1.98
C PHE A 126 5.08 -1.19 -1.63
N LYS A 127 4.20 -1.47 -2.61
CA LYS A 127 3.09 -2.39 -2.36
C LYS A 127 3.67 -3.79 -2.19
N LYS A 128 4.23 -4.07 -1.00
CA LYS A 128 4.49 -5.44 -0.58
C LYS A 128 3.14 -6.15 -0.65
N ASP A 129 3.03 -7.19 -1.47
CA ASP A 129 1.82 -8.00 -1.47
C ASP A 129 1.70 -8.55 -0.05
N LYS A 130 0.65 -8.13 0.66
CA LYS A 130 0.48 -8.45 2.08
C LYS A 130 0.52 -9.96 2.32
N PHE A 131 0.20 -10.71 1.27
CA PHE A 131 0.07 -12.16 1.22
C PHE A 131 1.29 -12.88 0.61
N GLU A 132 2.31 -12.18 0.05
CA GLU A 132 3.60 -12.85 -0.24
C GLU A 132 4.22 -13.42 1.05
N ARG A 133 3.95 -12.75 2.17
CA ARG A 133 4.47 -13.15 3.48
C ARG A 133 3.86 -14.43 4.01
N ILE A 134 2.65 -14.81 3.60
CA ILE A 134 1.89 -15.92 4.21
C ILE A 134 2.21 -17.31 3.66
N ARG A 135 3.11 -17.40 2.66
CA ARG A 135 3.49 -18.68 2.05
C ARG A 135 4.57 -19.39 2.84
N ASP A 136 4.36 -20.65 3.18
CA ASP A 136 5.40 -21.55 3.67
C ASP A 136 6.44 -21.84 2.56
N PRO A 137 7.62 -22.39 2.88
CA PRO A 137 8.64 -22.77 1.89
C PRO A 137 8.11 -23.65 0.75
N ASP A 138 7.06 -24.42 1.03
CA ASP A 138 6.35 -25.29 0.07
C ASP A 138 5.31 -24.55 -0.80
N GLY A 139 5.22 -23.22 -0.68
CA GLY A 139 4.29 -22.37 -1.43
C GLY A 139 2.83 -22.44 -0.97
N LYS A 140 2.53 -23.11 0.14
CA LYS A 140 1.17 -23.20 0.73
C LYS A 140 0.91 -22.08 1.72
N ILE A 141 -0.36 -21.68 1.88
CA ILE A 141 -0.76 -20.71 2.91
C ILE A 141 -0.97 -21.47 4.22
N SER A 142 -0.13 -21.23 5.23
CA SER A 142 -0.28 -21.85 6.55
C SER A 142 -1.31 -21.12 7.40
N ILE A 143 -2.29 -21.87 7.89
CA ILE A 143 -3.46 -21.32 8.57
C ILE A 143 -3.81 -22.09 9.84
N ALA A 144 -3.96 -21.36 10.94
CA ALA A 144 -4.52 -21.87 12.20
C ALA A 144 -5.97 -21.39 12.35
N VAL A 145 -6.89 -22.28 12.67
CA VAL A 145 -8.26 -21.89 13.02
C VAL A 145 -8.34 -21.83 14.53
N MET A 146 -8.65 -20.66 15.09
CA MET A 146 -8.84 -20.49 16.52
C MET A 146 -10.23 -20.99 16.93
N PRO A 147 -10.40 -21.42 18.19
CA PRO A 147 -11.71 -21.62 18.78
C PRO A 147 -12.61 -20.40 18.61
N PHE A 148 -13.86 -20.62 18.24
CA PHE A 148 -14.81 -19.52 18.10
C PHE A 148 -15.25 -19.04 19.49
N GLU A 149 -15.35 -17.73 19.67
CA GLU A 149 -15.84 -17.16 20.91
C GLU A 149 -17.38 -17.19 20.96
N ASN A 150 -17.95 -17.68 22.05
CA ASN A 150 -19.39 -17.62 22.26
C ASN A 150 -19.76 -16.27 22.89
N LEU A 151 -20.21 -15.33 22.06
CA LEU A 151 -20.73 -14.02 22.47
C LEU A 151 -22.27 -13.97 22.43
N SER A 152 -22.95 -15.12 22.33
CA SER A 152 -24.41 -15.20 22.29
C SER A 152 -25.07 -14.96 23.65
N GLY A 153 -24.32 -15.13 24.74
CA GLY A 153 -24.85 -15.15 26.11
C GLY A 153 -25.56 -16.46 26.49
N ASP A 154 -25.64 -17.43 25.59
CA ASP A 154 -26.33 -18.71 25.79
C ASP A 154 -25.31 -19.87 25.77
N THR A 155 -25.23 -20.60 26.89
CA THR A 155 -24.28 -21.71 27.06
C THR A 155 -24.54 -22.89 26.14
N LEU A 156 -25.74 -23.01 25.55
CA LEU A 156 -26.05 -24.02 24.54
C LEU A 156 -25.15 -23.88 23.31
N TYR A 157 -24.62 -22.69 23.05
CA TYR A 157 -23.71 -22.42 21.94
C TYR A 157 -22.24 -22.72 22.24
N ASN A 158 -21.88 -23.11 23.47
CA ASN A 158 -20.48 -23.45 23.80
C ASN A 158 -19.97 -24.64 22.98
N VAL A 159 -20.84 -25.59 22.63
CA VAL A 159 -20.49 -26.72 21.76
C VAL A 159 -19.98 -26.27 20.38
N TRP A 160 -20.47 -25.13 19.91
CA TRP A 160 -20.15 -24.59 18.59
C TRP A 160 -18.80 -23.86 18.55
N GLN A 161 -18.19 -23.55 19.70
CA GLN A 161 -16.86 -22.93 19.74
C GLN A 161 -15.79 -23.83 19.06
N GLY A 162 -15.75 -25.09 19.46
CA GLY A 162 -14.94 -26.12 18.81
C GLY A 162 -15.59 -26.68 17.55
N GLY A 163 -16.93 -26.67 17.48
CA GLY A 163 -17.70 -27.11 16.31
C GLY A 163 -17.33 -26.34 15.04
N PHE A 164 -17.43 -25.01 15.06
CA PHE A 164 -17.04 -24.17 13.93
C PHE A 164 -15.55 -24.34 13.59
N GLN A 165 -14.68 -24.37 14.61
CA GLN A 165 -13.26 -24.59 14.41
C GLN A 165 -13.01 -25.88 13.61
N ASN A 166 -13.60 -26.99 14.02
CA ASN A 166 -13.42 -28.28 13.38
C ASN A 166 -14.02 -28.35 11.97
N LEU A 167 -15.20 -27.74 11.75
CA LEU A 167 -15.85 -27.70 10.43
C LEU A 167 -15.05 -26.85 9.43
N LEU A 168 -14.51 -25.71 9.87
CA LEU A 168 -13.63 -24.88 9.06
C LEU A 168 -12.34 -25.63 8.73
N ILE A 169 -11.69 -26.28 9.72
CA ILE A 169 -10.49 -27.09 9.48
C ILE A 169 -10.77 -28.19 8.46
N THR A 170 -11.90 -28.89 8.59
CA THR A 170 -12.33 -29.95 7.68
C THR A 170 -12.45 -29.45 6.24
N THR A 171 -13.10 -28.31 6.03
CA THR A 171 -13.30 -27.76 4.70
C THR A 171 -12.02 -27.20 4.09
N LEU A 172 -11.25 -26.43 4.88
CA LEU A 172 -10.03 -25.77 4.41
C LEU A 172 -8.91 -26.79 4.13
N SER A 173 -8.81 -27.87 4.90
CA SER A 173 -7.78 -28.92 4.71
C SER A 173 -7.95 -29.70 3.40
N ASN A 174 -9.14 -29.66 2.79
CA ASN A 174 -9.39 -30.23 1.47
C ASN A 174 -8.83 -29.37 0.31
N SER A 175 -8.26 -28.19 0.60
CA SER A 175 -7.55 -27.40 -0.40
C SER A 175 -6.10 -27.88 -0.55
N LYS A 176 -5.62 -28.00 -1.80
CA LYS A 176 -4.21 -28.28 -2.08
C LYS A 176 -3.31 -27.08 -1.79
N GLU A 177 -3.92 -25.89 -1.74
CA GLU A 177 -3.23 -24.62 -1.64
C GLU A 177 -2.98 -24.17 -0.19
N LEU A 178 -3.68 -24.79 0.75
CA LEU A 178 -3.67 -24.44 2.18
C LEU A 178 -2.96 -25.51 3.00
N SER A 179 -2.27 -25.08 4.05
CA SER A 179 -1.66 -25.92 5.08
C SER A 179 -2.34 -25.62 6.41
N VAL A 180 -3.38 -26.37 6.74
CA VAL A 180 -4.24 -26.09 7.90
C VAL A 180 -3.73 -26.86 9.12
N ARG A 181 -3.58 -26.20 10.26
CA ARG A 181 -3.17 -26.86 11.50
C ARG A 181 -4.32 -27.65 12.13
N GLN A 182 -3.96 -28.79 12.70
CA GLN A 182 -4.92 -29.72 13.26
C GLN A 182 -5.53 -29.20 14.54
N TYR A 183 -6.79 -29.58 14.77
CA TYR A 183 -7.55 -29.25 15.98
C TYR A 183 -6.79 -29.66 17.27
N GLN A 184 -6.23 -30.88 17.29
CA GLN A 184 -5.57 -31.42 18.49
C GLN A 184 -4.29 -30.67 18.86
N THR A 185 -3.54 -30.17 17.88
CA THR A 185 -2.31 -29.40 18.13
C THR A 185 -2.63 -28.08 18.82
N MET A 186 -3.70 -27.41 18.37
CA MET A 186 -4.19 -26.20 19.03
C MET A 186 -4.66 -26.50 20.46
N TYR A 187 -5.45 -27.56 20.62
CA TYR A 187 -5.96 -27.97 21.93
C TYR A 187 -4.83 -28.25 22.92
N ALA A 188 -3.80 -29.00 22.50
CA ALA A 188 -2.65 -29.34 23.34
C ALA A 188 -1.85 -28.11 23.79
N ILE A 189 -1.68 -27.11 22.91
CA ILE A 189 -0.98 -25.86 23.26
C ILE A 189 -1.82 -25.05 24.25
N LEU A 190 -3.12 -24.89 24.00
CA LEU A 190 -4.04 -24.17 24.90
C LEU A 190 -4.09 -24.81 26.30
N GLU A 191 -4.12 -26.14 26.38
CA GLU A 191 -4.11 -26.85 27.66
C GLU A 191 -2.77 -26.71 28.41
N SER A 192 -1.65 -26.59 27.68
CA SER A 192 -0.33 -26.37 28.29
C SER A 192 -0.16 -24.97 28.89
N GLU A 193 -0.95 -23.99 28.44
CA GLU A 193 -0.89 -22.60 28.85
C GLU A 193 -1.90 -22.29 29.96
N ARG A 194 -1.45 -22.28 31.22
CA ARG A 194 -2.33 -22.17 32.40
C ARG A 194 -3.20 -20.91 32.48
N ASN A 195 -2.93 -19.88 31.68
CA ASN A 195 -3.63 -18.59 31.73
C ASN A 195 -4.51 -18.32 30.49
N ILE A 196 -4.60 -19.25 29.54
CA ILE A 196 -5.39 -19.06 28.32
C ILE A 196 -6.67 -19.87 28.41
N SER A 197 -7.82 -19.20 28.32
CA SER A 197 -9.12 -19.87 28.27
C SER A 197 -9.53 -20.11 26.82
N TYR A 198 -9.95 -21.34 26.52
CA TYR A 198 -10.55 -21.70 25.23
C TYR A 198 -11.80 -20.84 24.91
N ALA A 199 -12.45 -20.29 25.94
CA ALA A 199 -13.67 -19.50 25.80
C ALA A 199 -13.42 -18.02 25.44
N SER A 200 -12.19 -17.51 25.59
CA SER A 200 -11.86 -16.10 25.32
C SER A 200 -10.40 -15.98 24.90
N ILE A 201 -10.18 -15.84 23.59
CA ILE A 201 -8.85 -15.67 23.00
C ILE A 201 -8.78 -14.28 22.38
N THR A 202 -7.95 -13.41 22.93
CA THR A 202 -7.71 -12.09 22.37
C THR A 202 -6.88 -12.19 21.09
N PRO A 203 -6.93 -11.18 20.20
CA PRO A 203 -6.13 -11.19 18.97
C PRO A 203 -4.64 -11.41 19.20
N SER A 204 -4.06 -10.79 20.23
CA SER A 204 -2.64 -10.94 20.55
C SER A 204 -2.27 -12.34 21.06
N VAL A 205 -3.16 -12.98 21.84
CA VAL A 205 -2.95 -14.37 22.28
C VAL A 205 -3.09 -15.32 21.08
N ALA A 206 -4.09 -15.11 20.23
CA ALA A 206 -4.24 -15.89 19.00
C ALA A 206 -3.02 -15.75 18.08
N SER A 207 -2.46 -14.55 17.95
CA SER A 207 -1.23 -14.28 17.23
C SER A 207 -0.05 -15.10 17.78
N GLU A 208 0.17 -15.08 19.10
CA GLU A 208 1.21 -15.89 19.76
C GLU A 208 1.02 -17.40 19.49
N LEU A 209 -0.22 -17.89 19.59
CA LEU A 209 -0.55 -19.30 19.32
C LEU A 209 -0.32 -19.66 17.86
N ALA A 210 -0.70 -18.79 16.93
CA ALA A 210 -0.49 -18.97 15.49
C ALA A 210 1.00 -19.08 15.16
N LEU A 211 1.84 -18.23 15.76
CA LEU A 211 3.29 -18.27 15.60
C LEU A 211 3.89 -19.55 16.21
N LYS A 212 3.45 -19.97 17.40
CA LYS A 212 3.85 -21.26 18.02
C LYS A 212 3.46 -22.46 17.17
N LEU A 213 2.35 -22.37 16.45
CA LEU A 213 1.88 -23.37 15.50
C LEU A 213 2.58 -23.28 14.13
N GLU A 214 3.60 -22.43 13.98
CA GLU A 214 4.30 -22.20 12.72
C GLU A 214 3.33 -21.83 11.60
N THR A 215 2.35 -20.98 11.89
CA THR A 215 1.40 -20.47 10.90
C THR A 215 1.56 -18.99 10.71
N LYS A 216 1.38 -18.55 9.48
CA LYS A 216 1.49 -17.14 9.11
C LYS A 216 0.16 -16.42 9.12
N THR A 217 -0.94 -17.18 9.08
CA THR A 217 -2.29 -16.65 9.17
C THR A 217 -3.10 -17.42 10.19
N PHE A 218 -4.09 -16.74 10.76
CA PHE A 218 -5.06 -17.40 11.63
C PHE A 218 -6.47 -16.85 11.41
N ILE A 219 -7.45 -17.67 11.79
CA ILE A 219 -8.86 -17.32 11.75
C ILE A 219 -9.34 -17.12 13.18
N LEU A 220 -9.84 -15.92 13.48
CA LEU A 220 -10.65 -15.65 14.67
C LEU A 220 -12.12 -15.71 14.29
N GLY A 221 -12.96 -16.18 15.20
CA GLY A 221 -14.39 -16.15 14.99
C GLY A 221 -15.17 -15.95 16.27
N ASN A 222 -16.39 -15.45 16.12
CA ASN A 222 -17.33 -15.31 17.22
C ASN A 222 -18.76 -15.60 16.78
N ILE A 223 -19.57 -16.02 17.74
CA ILE A 223 -20.97 -16.38 17.58
C ILE A 223 -21.79 -15.38 18.39
N LEU A 224 -22.71 -14.68 17.73
CA LEU A 224 -23.61 -13.69 18.31
C LEU A 224 -25.06 -14.16 18.13
N LYS A 225 -25.92 -13.87 19.11
CA LYS A 225 -27.36 -14.14 19.02
C LYS A 225 -28.15 -12.89 19.39
N ALA A 226 -29.14 -12.56 18.58
CA ALA A 226 -30.05 -11.45 18.80
C ALA A 226 -31.48 -11.89 18.48
N GLY A 227 -32.27 -12.19 19.52
CA GLY A 227 -33.59 -12.81 19.36
C GLY A 227 -33.46 -14.17 18.68
N ASN A 228 -34.09 -14.32 17.51
CA ASN A 228 -34.02 -15.55 16.71
C ASN A 228 -32.88 -15.54 15.70
N LYS A 229 -32.14 -14.43 15.59
CA LYS A 229 -31.07 -14.30 14.62
C LYS A 229 -29.73 -14.72 15.22
N ILE A 230 -29.01 -15.60 14.52
CA ILE A 230 -27.66 -16.02 14.86
C ILE A 230 -26.73 -15.43 13.81
N ARG A 231 -25.66 -14.80 14.26
CA ARG A 231 -24.59 -14.28 13.40
C ARG A 231 -23.28 -14.92 13.78
N VAL A 232 -22.56 -15.42 12.79
CA VAL A 232 -21.19 -15.87 12.97
C VAL A 232 -20.26 -15.01 12.15
N ASN A 233 -19.26 -14.46 12.83
CA ASN A 233 -18.21 -13.68 12.21
C ASN A 233 -16.93 -14.51 12.15
N ALA A 234 -16.16 -14.35 11.08
CA ALA A 234 -14.79 -14.83 11.01
C ALA A 234 -13.88 -13.75 10.44
N GLN A 235 -12.69 -13.62 11.00
CA GLN A 235 -11.65 -12.70 10.55
C GLN A 235 -10.41 -13.51 10.19
N LEU A 236 -9.91 -13.30 8.98
CA LEU A 236 -8.61 -13.78 8.55
C LEU A 236 -7.55 -12.73 8.91
N VAL A 237 -6.58 -13.13 9.72
CA VAL A 237 -5.60 -12.23 10.35
C VAL A 237 -4.17 -12.72 10.08
N ASP A 238 -3.25 -11.77 9.91
CA ASP A 238 -1.81 -12.01 9.83
C ASP A 238 -1.20 -12.28 11.23
N ALA A 239 -0.44 -13.37 11.37
CA ALA A 239 0.12 -13.80 12.65
C ALA A 239 1.29 -12.94 13.15
N GLU A 240 1.95 -12.15 12.29
CA GLU A 240 3.08 -11.31 12.72
C GLU A 240 2.66 -9.86 13.00
N THR A 241 1.73 -9.35 12.19
CA THR A 241 1.34 -7.93 12.18
C THR A 241 -0.01 -7.67 12.82
N GLU A 242 -0.79 -8.72 13.12
CA GLU A 242 -2.18 -8.65 13.58
C GLU A 242 -3.12 -7.90 12.61
N GLU A 243 -2.69 -7.71 11.36
CA GLU A 243 -3.51 -7.05 10.34
C GLU A 243 -4.66 -7.96 9.90
N ILE A 244 -5.87 -7.42 9.89
CA ILE A 244 -7.06 -8.11 9.37
C ILE A 244 -7.04 -8.03 7.84
N TYR A 245 -6.89 -9.16 7.17
CA TYR A 245 -6.97 -9.26 5.72
C TYR A 245 -8.40 -9.19 5.22
N LYS A 246 -9.30 -9.95 5.86
CA LYS A 246 -10.70 -10.02 5.45
C LYS A 246 -11.59 -10.48 6.59
N THR A 247 -12.79 -9.90 6.64
CA THR A 247 -13.87 -10.31 7.54
C THR A 247 -15.01 -10.93 6.74
N TYR A 248 -15.61 -11.96 7.30
CA TYR A 248 -16.78 -12.67 6.82
C TYR A 248 -17.85 -12.67 7.90
N GLU A 249 -19.11 -12.53 7.47
CA GLU A 249 -20.27 -12.63 8.34
C GLU A 249 -21.32 -13.50 7.65
N VAL A 250 -21.96 -14.38 8.41
CA VAL A 250 -23.08 -15.20 7.96
C VAL A 250 -24.19 -15.11 8.99
N ASP A 251 -25.39 -14.84 8.52
CA ASP A 251 -26.60 -14.68 9.33
C ASP A 251 -27.56 -15.84 9.09
N LEU A 252 -28.19 -16.34 10.15
CA LEU A 252 -29.29 -17.30 10.09
C LEU A 252 -30.46 -16.88 10.98
N ASN A 253 -31.64 -17.38 10.64
CA ASN A 253 -32.88 -17.18 11.38
C ASN A 253 -33.29 -18.42 12.23
N SER A 254 -32.57 -19.54 12.10
CA SER A 254 -32.82 -20.79 12.83
C SER A 254 -31.52 -21.45 13.28
N GLU A 255 -31.58 -22.16 14.41
CA GLU A 255 -30.50 -22.99 14.96
C GLU A 255 -30.27 -24.26 14.14
N ASP A 256 -31.30 -24.74 13.43
CA ASP A 256 -31.23 -25.98 12.65
C ASP A 256 -30.24 -25.89 11.47
N ASP A 257 -29.96 -24.66 11.02
CA ASP A 257 -29.13 -24.39 9.84
C ASP A 257 -27.67 -24.10 10.18
N ILE A 258 -27.23 -24.25 11.44
CA ILE A 258 -25.86 -23.88 11.87
C ILE A 258 -24.78 -24.60 11.04
N PHE A 259 -25.01 -25.85 10.64
CA PHE A 259 -24.10 -26.57 9.74
C PHE A 259 -23.98 -25.91 8.36
N ALA A 260 -25.11 -25.49 7.78
CA ALA A 260 -25.11 -24.78 6.50
C ALA A 260 -24.40 -23.41 6.60
N MET A 261 -24.50 -22.74 7.75
CA MET A 261 -23.71 -21.54 8.03
C MET A 261 -22.22 -21.83 8.10
N ALA A 262 -21.81 -22.91 8.78
CA ALA A 262 -20.40 -23.31 8.84
C ALA A 262 -19.85 -23.65 7.44
N ASP A 263 -20.64 -24.35 6.62
CA ASP A 263 -20.28 -24.70 5.24
C ASP A 263 -20.13 -23.44 4.37
N SER A 264 -21.10 -22.52 4.44
CA SER A 264 -21.06 -21.24 3.73
C SER A 264 -19.85 -20.41 4.14
N LEU A 265 -19.61 -20.26 5.45
CA LEU A 265 -18.48 -19.52 5.98
C LEU A 265 -17.14 -20.12 5.52
N SER A 266 -17.01 -21.44 5.63
CA SER A 266 -15.81 -22.17 5.21
C SER A 266 -15.56 -22.03 3.71
N GLY A 267 -16.61 -22.12 2.89
CA GLY A 267 -16.53 -21.94 1.45
C GLY A 267 -16.10 -20.53 1.05
N LEU A 268 -16.64 -19.50 1.70
CA LEU A 268 -16.24 -18.11 1.47
C LEU A 268 -14.76 -17.88 1.77
N ILE A 269 -14.29 -18.37 2.92
CA ILE A 269 -12.89 -18.26 3.33
C ILE A 269 -11.97 -19.02 2.38
N LYS A 270 -12.33 -20.27 2.05
CA LYS A 270 -11.56 -21.12 1.13
C LYS A 270 -11.41 -20.47 -0.23
N ASN A 271 -12.52 -20.05 -0.84
CA ASN A 271 -12.54 -19.47 -2.18
C ASN A 271 -11.70 -18.20 -2.24
N TYR A 272 -11.78 -17.34 -1.22
CA TYR A 272 -10.96 -16.14 -1.17
C TYR A 272 -9.46 -16.46 -1.13
N LEU A 273 -9.04 -17.40 -0.29
CA LEU A 273 -7.65 -17.80 -0.16
C LEU A 273 -7.12 -18.44 -1.46
N GLU A 274 -7.90 -19.31 -2.09
CA GLU A 274 -7.54 -19.95 -3.36
C GLU A 274 -7.45 -18.94 -4.51
N ILE A 275 -8.46 -18.08 -4.68
CA ILE A 275 -8.47 -17.05 -5.73
C ILE A 275 -7.29 -16.09 -5.56
N LYS A 276 -7.02 -15.65 -4.32
CA LYS A 276 -5.90 -14.74 -4.04
C LYS A 276 -4.56 -15.38 -4.37
N LYS A 277 -4.39 -16.67 -4.05
CA LYS A 277 -3.19 -17.42 -4.43
C LYS A 277 -3.01 -17.48 -5.95
N LEU A 278 -4.09 -17.78 -6.69
CA LEU A 278 -4.05 -17.85 -8.16
C LEU A 278 -3.72 -16.50 -8.81
N ILE A 279 -4.27 -15.39 -8.30
CA ILE A 279 -3.99 -14.05 -8.81
C ILE A 279 -2.52 -13.68 -8.61
N GLU A 280 -1.93 -14.01 -7.45
CA GLU A 280 -0.52 -13.70 -7.18
C GLU A 280 0.45 -14.63 -7.90
N GLU A 281 0.08 -15.89 -8.12
CA GLU A 281 0.85 -16.78 -9.00
C GLU A 281 0.90 -16.23 -10.43
N TYR A 282 -0.20 -15.64 -10.91
CA TYR A 282 -0.28 -15.01 -12.22
C TYR A 282 0.50 -13.67 -12.30
N ASP A 283 0.46 -12.85 -11.25
CA ASP A 283 1.18 -11.56 -11.19
C ASP A 283 2.69 -11.71 -10.84
N SER A 284 3.15 -12.92 -10.48
CA SER A 284 4.56 -13.19 -10.22
C SER A 284 5.39 -13.14 -11.51
N PRO A 285 6.47 -12.35 -11.59
CA PRO A 285 7.27 -12.15 -12.82
C PRO A 285 7.99 -13.39 -13.35
N ALA A 286 7.87 -14.55 -12.68
CA ALA A 286 8.39 -15.83 -13.13
C ALA A 286 7.65 -16.39 -14.37
N ILE A 287 6.44 -15.89 -14.68
CA ILE A 287 5.66 -16.28 -15.88
C ILE A 287 5.85 -15.27 -17.02
N TYR A 288 7.08 -14.80 -17.22
CA TYR A 288 7.57 -14.44 -18.56
C TYR A 288 8.58 -15.49 -19.03
N GLY A 289 8.26 -16.76 -18.79
CA GLY A 289 8.94 -17.89 -19.43
C GLY A 289 8.54 -17.96 -20.89
N THR A 290 9.45 -17.52 -21.77
CA THR A 290 9.55 -17.81 -23.21
C THR A 290 8.47 -18.75 -23.77
N PHE A 291 7.43 -18.18 -24.38
CA PHE A 291 6.67 -18.89 -25.41
C PHE A 291 7.56 -19.01 -26.66
N ASN A 292 8.58 -19.87 -26.60
CA ASN A 292 9.20 -20.39 -27.82
C ASN A 292 8.21 -21.40 -28.39
N THR A 293 7.40 -20.95 -29.34
CA THR A 293 6.67 -21.84 -30.24
C THR A 293 7.70 -22.63 -31.06
N ASN A 294 8.05 -23.83 -30.58
CA ASN A 294 8.63 -24.85 -31.44
C ASN A 294 7.47 -25.51 -32.22
N SER A 295 6.91 -24.78 -33.18
CA SER A 295 6.04 -25.38 -34.19
C SER A 295 6.91 -26.12 -35.19
N SER A 296 6.71 -27.43 -35.31
CA SER A 296 7.40 -28.31 -36.25
C SER A 296 6.86 -28.26 -37.69
N GLU A 297 6.01 -27.28 -38.03
CA GLU A 297 5.44 -27.11 -39.39
C GLU A 297 6.16 -26.06 -40.26
N ALA A 298 7.31 -25.54 -39.82
CA ALA A 298 8.11 -24.58 -40.57
C ALA A 298 9.46 -25.18 -41.03
N PHE A 299 9.43 -26.36 -41.66
CA PHE A 299 10.55 -26.90 -42.46
C PHE A 299 10.02 -27.58 -43.72
#